data_AF-A0A531MMI7-F1
#
_entry.id   AF-A0A531MMI7-F1
#
_cell.length_a   1.000
_cell.length_b   1.000
_cell.length_c   1.000
_cell.angle_alpha   90.00
_cell.angle_beta   90.00
_cell.angle_gamma   90.00
#
_symmetry.space_group_name_H-M   'P 1'
#
loop_
_entity.id
_entity.type
_entity.pdbx_description
1 polymer ?
#
loop_
_entity_poly.entity_id
_entity_poly.type
_entity_poly.pdbx_seq_one_letter_code
_entity_poly.pdbx_strand_id
1 'polypeptide(L)'
;PETKPKSAAEIAMQDAYGLALAANGTLQIPCARYVGQPMAPCAANVTRKGTDKADVTVTWPDGGSRVISFDAGLPASSDAGSDFRFTREGSLNMIRIGVSERFEIMDTVVLGD
;
A
#
# COMPACT_ATOMS: atom_id res chain seq x y z
N PRO A 1 -16.21 -26.28 -4.14
CA PRO A 1 -14.95 -25.62 -4.54
C PRO A 1 -14.04 -25.48 -3.31
N GLU A 2 -13.08 -26.40 -3.14
CA GLU A 2 -12.09 -26.31 -2.07
C GLU A 2 -11.06 -25.24 -2.40
N THR A 3 -11.04 -24.18 -1.61
CA THR A 3 -9.99 -23.17 -1.65
C THR A 3 -8.69 -23.85 -1.24
N LYS A 4 -7.72 -23.93 -2.17
CA LYS A 4 -6.39 -24.48 -1.88
C LYS A 4 -5.80 -23.73 -0.66
N PRO A 5 -5.33 -24.43 0.39
CA PRO A 5 -4.71 -23.77 1.52
C PRO A 5 -3.47 -23.00 1.04
N LYS A 6 -3.27 -21.79 1.57
CA LYS A 6 -2.14 -20.93 1.24
C LYS A 6 -0.82 -21.62 1.54
N SER A 7 0.21 -21.35 0.74
CA SER A 7 1.55 -21.87 0.99
C SER A 7 2.12 -21.31 2.29
N ALA A 8 2.99 -22.05 2.97
CA ALA A 8 3.74 -21.55 4.12
C ALA A 8 4.53 -20.27 3.79
N ALA A 9 4.98 -20.11 2.55
CA ALA A 9 5.64 -18.89 2.08
C ALA A 9 4.69 -17.69 1.97
N GLU A 10 3.44 -17.93 1.55
CA GLU A 10 2.38 -16.90 1.52
C GLU A 10 2.03 -16.46 2.93
N ILE A 11 1.86 -17.43 3.85
CA ILE A 11 1.56 -17.15 5.25
C ILE A 11 2.71 -16.38 5.89
N ALA A 12 3.96 -16.80 5.69
CA ALA A 12 5.13 -16.10 6.23
C ALA A 12 5.28 -14.68 5.66
N MET A 13 4.96 -14.47 4.38
CA MET A 13 4.98 -13.14 3.77
C MET A 13 3.86 -12.25 4.31
N GLN A 14 2.66 -12.82 4.51
CA GLN A 14 1.54 -12.12 5.15
C GLN A 14 1.84 -11.77 6.60
N ASP A 15 2.46 -12.66 7.36
CA ASP A 15 2.86 -12.43 8.76
C ASP A 15 3.98 -11.38 8.85
N ALA A 16 4.96 -11.41 7.94
CA ALA A 16 5.98 -10.37 7.86
C ALA A 16 5.37 -9.00 7.53
N TYR A 17 4.38 -8.95 6.64
CA TYR A 17 3.61 -7.74 6.36
C TYR A 17 2.77 -7.32 7.58
N GLY A 18 2.10 -8.25 8.25
CA GLY A 18 1.31 -8.02 9.48
C GLY A 18 2.15 -7.48 10.64
N LEU A 19 3.38 -7.96 10.77
CA LEU A 19 4.35 -7.45 11.74
C LEU A 19 4.88 -6.07 11.36
N ALA A 20 5.10 -5.81 10.06
CA ALA A 20 5.46 -4.47 9.57
C ALA A 20 4.33 -3.45 9.82
N LEU A 21 3.07 -3.89 9.75
CA LEU A 21 1.87 -3.09 10.02
C LEU A 21 1.71 -2.67 11.50
N ALA A 22 2.40 -3.33 12.45
CA ALA A 22 2.11 -3.25 13.88
C ALA A 22 3.14 -2.48 14.73
N ALA A 23 4.11 -1.79 14.13
CA ALA A 23 5.02 -0.94 14.91
C ALA A 23 4.25 0.28 15.47
N ASN A 24 3.95 0.25 16.77
CA ASN A 24 3.33 1.33 17.57
C ASN A 24 1.84 1.62 17.31
N GLY A 25 1.10 0.69 16.72
CA GLY A 25 -0.35 0.87 16.43
C GLY A 25 -0.64 1.79 15.25
N THR A 26 0.40 2.24 14.54
CA THR A 26 0.28 2.95 13.27
C THR A 26 0.45 1.97 12.12
N LEU A 27 -0.55 1.89 11.25
CA LEU A 27 -0.49 1.19 9.97
C LEU A 27 0.77 1.62 9.20
N GLN A 28 1.57 0.66 8.77
CA GLN A 28 2.73 0.91 7.91
C GLN A 28 2.68 0.09 6.63
N ILE A 29 3.18 0.68 5.55
CA ILE A 29 3.31 0.04 4.25
C ILE A 29 4.74 0.21 3.72
N PRO A 30 5.24 -0.71 2.88
CA PRO A 30 6.50 -0.47 2.21
C PRO A 30 6.38 0.69 1.21
N CYS A 31 7.28 1.65 1.32
CA CYS A 31 7.39 2.74 0.35
C CYS A 31 8.84 3.20 0.13
N ALA A 32 9.08 3.86 -1.00
CA ALA A 32 10.34 4.54 -1.31
C ALA A 32 10.03 5.84 -2.05
N ARG A 33 10.73 6.92 -1.70
CA ARG A 33 10.50 8.25 -2.28
C ARG A 33 11.45 8.55 -3.43
N TYR A 34 12.70 8.14 -3.28
CA TYR A 34 13.78 8.50 -4.19
C TYR A 34 14.21 7.34 -5.08
N VAL A 35 14.79 7.67 -6.23
CA VAL A 35 15.34 6.69 -7.18
C VAL A 35 16.47 5.91 -6.51
N GLY A 36 16.47 4.58 -6.68
CA GLY A 36 17.50 3.71 -6.11
C GLY A 36 17.39 3.45 -4.61
N GLN A 37 16.49 4.14 -3.89
CA GLN A 37 16.27 3.91 -2.47
C GLN A 37 15.70 2.49 -2.25
N PRO A 38 16.15 1.73 -1.24
CA PRO A 38 15.44 0.53 -0.83
C PRO A 38 14.04 0.88 -0.31
N MET A 39 13.11 -0.07 -0.40
CA MET A 39 11.81 0.09 0.25
C MET A 39 12.00 0.12 1.77
N ALA A 40 11.30 1.02 2.43
CA ALA A 40 11.30 1.17 3.89
C ALA A 40 9.86 1.25 4.39
N PRO A 41 9.60 0.94 5.67
CA PRO A 41 8.27 1.14 6.24
C PRO A 41 7.94 2.64 6.32
N CYS A 42 6.77 2.99 5.82
CA CYS A 42 6.21 4.33 5.83
C CYS A 42 4.89 4.32 6.58
N ALA A 43 4.64 5.32 7.42
CA ALA A 43 3.38 5.42 8.13
C ALA A 43 2.24 5.67 7.15
N ALA A 44 1.09 5.04 7.36
CA ALA A 44 -0.07 5.21 6.50
C ALA A 44 -1.35 5.30 7.32
N ASN A 45 -2.34 6.00 6.76
CA ASN A 45 -3.69 6.11 7.29
C ASN A 45 -4.70 5.95 6.16
N VAL A 46 -5.85 5.33 6.46
CA VAL A 46 -6.90 5.08 5.46
C VAL A 46 -8.15 5.86 5.81
N THR A 47 -8.62 6.67 4.87
CA THR A 47 -9.86 7.44 4.99
C THR A 47 -10.88 6.88 4.02
N ARG A 48 -11.99 6.32 4.52
CA ARG A 48 -13.09 5.83 3.67
C ARG A 48 -13.97 6.99 3.22
N LYS A 49 -14.22 7.07 1.91
CA LYS A 49 -14.96 8.16 1.25
C LYS A 49 -16.33 7.76 0.71
N GLY A 50 -16.67 6.47 0.76
CA GLY A 50 -17.92 5.90 0.29
C GLY A 50 -17.84 4.37 0.30
N THR A 51 -18.83 3.70 -0.30
CA THR A 51 -18.94 2.23 -0.28
C THR A 51 -17.66 1.54 -0.77
N ASP A 52 -17.07 2.02 -1.86
CA ASP A 52 -15.91 1.39 -2.50
C ASP A 52 -14.73 2.35 -2.73
N LYS A 53 -14.74 3.51 -2.07
CA LYS A 53 -13.73 4.56 -2.25
C LYS A 53 -12.94 4.77 -0.96
N ALA A 54 -11.62 4.79 -1.08
CA ALA A 54 -10.74 5.05 0.04
C ALA A 54 -9.55 5.89 -0.40
N ASP A 55 -9.06 6.75 0.48
CA ASP A 55 -7.77 7.40 0.33
C ASP A 55 -6.78 6.78 1.32
N VAL A 56 -5.62 6.40 0.83
CA VAL A 56 -4.47 6.02 1.64
C VAL A 56 -3.50 7.19 1.67
N THR A 57 -3.35 7.81 2.84
CA THR A 57 -2.35 8.84 3.08
C THR A 57 -1.09 8.18 3.61
N VAL A 58 0.01 8.30 2.86
CA VAL A 58 1.33 7.74 3.20
C VAL A 58 2.26 8.88 3.62
N THR A 59 2.88 8.76 4.79
CA THR A 59 3.82 9.72 5.35
C THR A 59 5.22 9.12 5.36
N TRP A 60 6.16 9.77 4.69
CA TRP A 60 7.54 9.32 4.68
C TRP A 60 8.26 9.61 6.01
N PRO A 61 9.25 8.80 6.40
CA PRO A 61 10.06 9.06 7.59
C PRO A 61 10.82 10.40 7.55
N ASP A 62 11.17 10.87 6.34
CA ASP A 62 11.84 12.16 6.12
C ASP A 62 10.87 13.35 6.05
N GLY A 63 9.57 13.10 6.20
CA GLY A 63 8.51 14.11 6.21
C GLY A 63 7.81 14.33 4.87
N GLY A 64 6.66 15.00 4.92
CA GLY A 64 5.73 15.11 3.79
C GLY A 64 4.86 13.87 3.63
N SER A 65 3.86 13.97 2.75
CA SER A 65 2.91 12.87 2.51
C SER A 65 2.48 12.77 1.06
N ARG A 66 1.93 11.61 0.73
CA ARG A 66 1.27 11.28 -0.54
C ARG A 66 -0.14 10.80 -0.25
N VAL A 67 -1.13 11.31 -0.96
CA VAL A 67 -2.47 10.73 -0.95
C VAL A 67 -2.64 9.88 -2.21
N ILE A 68 -3.02 8.61 -2.02
CA ILE A 68 -3.34 7.66 -3.08
C ILE A 68 -4.81 7.30 -2.96
N SER A 69 -5.59 7.63 -3.98
CA SER A 69 -7.01 7.30 -4.03
C SER A 69 -7.22 5.93 -4.64
N PHE A 70 -8.14 5.18 -4.04
CA PHE A 70 -8.57 3.86 -4.44
C PHE A 70 -10.06 3.87 -4.80
N ASP A 71 -10.41 3.07 -5.80
CA ASP A 71 -11.77 2.82 -6.25
C ASP A 71 -11.96 1.32 -6.47
N ALA A 72 -12.99 0.74 -5.86
CA ALA A 72 -13.26 -0.70 -5.90
C ALA A 72 -12.03 -1.57 -5.54
N GLY A 73 -11.24 -1.13 -4.56
CA GLY A 73 -10.03 -1.82 -4.10
C GLY A 73 -8.82 -1.69 -5.02
N LEU A 74 -8.92 -0.93 -6.12
CA LEU A 74 -7.83 -0.70 -7.06
C LEU A 74 -7.27 0.72 -6.93
N PRO A 75 -5.94 0.93 -7.09
CA PRO A 75 -5.36 2.25 -7.13
C PRO A 75 -5.88 3.03 -8.33
N ALA A 76 -6.42 4.22 -8.10
CA ALA A 76 -7.07 5.05 -9.13
C ALA A 76 -6.26 6.29 -9.49
N SER A 77 -5.73 7.01 -8.50
CA SER A 77 -4.99 8.24 -8.71
C SER A 77 -4.17 8.64 -7.47
N SER A 78 -3.45 9.76 -7.56
CA SER A 78 -2.81 10.40 -6.42
C SER A 78 -3.01 11.91 -6.42
N ASP A 79 -2.70 12.56 -5.29
CA ASP A 79 -2.60 14.02 -5.20
C ASP A 79 -1.38 14.63 -5.91
N ALA A 80 -0.52 13.78 -6.49
CA ALA A 80 0.55 14.22 -7.38
C ALA A 80 -0.02 14.57 -8.76
N GLY A 81 0.40 15.72 -9.32
CA GLY A 81 0.16 16.09 -10.72
C GLY A 81 1.08 15.36 -11.71
N SER A 82 1.54 14.15 -11.39
CA SER A 82 2.50 13.36 -12.16
C SER A 82 1.92 12.02 -12.59
N ASP A 83 2.61 11.33 -13.50
CA ASP A 83 2.18 10.03 -14.02
C ASP A 83 1.92 9.03 -12.89
N PHE A 84 0.74 8.40 -12.92
CA PHE A 84 0.33 7.37 -11.98
C PHE A 84 0.22 6.03 -12.69
N ARG A 85 0.94 5.03 -12.19
CA ARG A 85 0.92 3.66 -12.75
C ARG A 85 0.91 2.65 -11.63
N PHE A 86 0.25 1.51 -11.85
CA PHE A 86 0.34 0.40 -10.92
C PHE A 86 0.36 -0.94 -11.64
N THR A 87 0.93 -1.93 -10.98
CA THR A 87 0.79 -3.34 -11.31
C THR A 87 0.24 -4.05 -10.08
N ARG A 88 -0.34 -5.23 -10.28
CA ARG A 88 -0.95 -5.99 -9.21
C ARG A 88 -0.46 -7.43 -9.24
N GLU A 89 -0.07 -7.93 -8.06
CA GLU A 89 0.35 -9.31 -7.85
C GLU A 89 -0.48 -9.90 -6.71
N GLY A 90 -1.46 -10.74 -7.04
CA GLY A 90 -2.44 -11.22 -6.07
C GLY A 90 -3.24 -10.07 -5.44
N SER A 91 -3.11 -9.89 -4.13
CA SER A 91 -3.72 -8.79 -3.36
C SER A 91 -2.77 -7.61 -3.13
N LEU A 92 -1.55 -7.66 -3.68
CA LEU A 92 -0.56 -6.60 -3.55
C LEU A 92 -0.66 -5.62 -4.71
N ASN A 93 -0.87 -4.34 -4.39
CA ASN A 93 -0.82 -3.25 -5.36
C ASN A 93 0.56 -2.60 -5.32
N MET A 94 1.31 -2.71 -6.43
CA MET A 94 2.60 -2.06 -6.61
C MET A 94 2.41 -0.78 -7.41
N ILE A 95 2.50 0.36 -6.74
CA ILE A 95 2.16 1.67 -7.29
C ILE A 95 3.42 2.47 -7.53
N ARG A 96 3.47 3.16 -8.67
CA ARG A 96 4.54 4.08 -9.08
C ARG A 96 3.94 5.44 -9.40
N ILE A 97 4.52 6.48 -8.80
CA ILE A 97 4.10 7.87 -9.00
C ILE A 97 5.30 8.69 -9.47
N GLY A 98 5.16 9.32 -10.63
CA GLY A 98 6.25 9.97 -11.33
C GLY A 98 7.42 9.02 -11.60
N VAL A 99 8.64 9.51 -11.38
CA VAL A 99 9.89 8.81 -11.72
C VAL A 99 10.47 7.97 -10.58
N SER A 100 10.10 8.24 -9.33
CA SER A 100 10.85 7.74 -8.16
C SER A 100 9.99 7.05 -7.11
N GLU A 101 8.76 7.53 -6.89
CA GLU A 101 7.95 7.10 -5.77
C GLU A 101 7.37 5.72 -6.03
N ARG A 102 7.49 4.86 -5.02
CA ARG A 102 7.04 3.47 -5.04
C ARG A 102 6.29 3.16 -3.76
N PHE A 103 5.17 2.47 -3.88
CA PHE A 103 4.33 2.04 -2.76
C PHE A 103 3.88 0.61 -3.00
N GLU A 104 3.82 -0.17 -1.93
CA GLU A 104 3.22 -1.50 -1.93
C GLU A 104 2.08 -1.52 -0.93
N ILE A 105 0.85 -1.66 -1.42
CA ILE A 105 -0.37 -1.56 -0.61
C ILE A 105 -1.20 -2.83 -0.81
N MET A 106 -1.39 -3.58 0.27
CA MET A 106 -2.30 -4.74 0.25
C MET A 106 -3.75 -4.30 0.19
N ASP A 107 -4.60 -5.08 -0.45
CA ASP A 107 -6.05 -4.82 -0.46
C ASP A 107 -6.64 -4.73 0.94
N THR A 108 -6.15 -5.54 1.89
CA THR A 108 -6.64 -5.54 3.28
C THR A 108 -6.42 -4.19 3.97
N VAL A 109 -5.38 -3.45 3.58
CA VAL A 109 -5.18 -2.06 4.04
C VAL A 109 -6.34 -1.19 3.54
N VAL A 110 -6.71 -1.34 2.27
CA VAL A 110 -7.70 -0.49 1.60
C VAL A 110 -9.12 -0.89 1.91
N LEU A 111 -9.42 -2.18 2.05
CA LEU A 111 -10.74 -2.76 2.19
C LEU A 111 -11.09 -3.12 3.64
N GLY A 112 -10.08 -3.37 4.48
CA GLY A 112 -10.26 -3.99 5.80
C GLY A 112 -10.27 -5.52 5.71
N ASP A 113 -10.33 -6.18 6.86
CA ASP A 113 -10.54 -7.63 6.98
C ASP A 113 -12.03 -7.98 7.15
#